data_AF-A0A255ZJM3-F1
#
_entry.id   AF-A0A255ZJM3-F1
#
_cell.length_a   1.000
_cell.length_b   1.000
_cell.length_c   1.000
_cell.angle_alpha   90.00
_cell.angle_beta   90.00
_cell.angle_gamma   90.00
#
_symmetry.space_group_name_H-M   'P 1'
#
loop_
_entity.id
_entity.type
_entity.pdbx_description
1 polymer ?
#
loop_
_entity_poly.entity_id
_entity_poly.type
_entity_poly.pdbx_seq_one_letter_code
_entity_poly.pdbx_strand_id
1 'polypeptide(L)'
;MRRTGWARKSGTTPARALVLEPNSAHHGAECAQAAIKKIVRSTAVMAKIGGLGTTPCPKAPKPLRSRAYRAAVASLECYHCRLHGHSQAAHPNTGKTKGVKACDSLCFPMCCVSGNDHHRQFDQYELVPRADMQAYEEAAHRWTVATLLARGMWPKGMEVPALDRLNSSLPSMACM
;
A
#
# COMPACT_ATOMS: atom_id res chain seq x y z
N MET A 1 17.24 13.53 8.03
CA MET A 1 15.88 13.60 8.62
C MET A 1 16.00 13.77 10.13
N ARG A 2 15.60 14.93 10.67
CA ARG A 2 15.55 15.17 12.12
C ARG A 2 14.19 14.70 12.65
N ARG A 3 14.18 13.84 13.68
CA ARG A 3 12.96 13.47 14.40
C ARG A 3 12.51 14.69 15.21
N THR A 4 11.30 15.18 14.96
CA THR A 4 10.67 16.21 15.79
C THR A 4 10.22 15.57 17.10
N GLY A 5 10.88 15.91 18.21
CA GLY A 5 10.45 15.50 19.56
C GLY A 5 9.20 16.26 19.96
N TRP A 6 8.20 15.56 20.50
CA TRP A 6 7.03 16.21 21.12
C TRP A 6 7.45 16.97 22.38
N ALA A 7 7.03 18.23 22.48
CA ALA A 7 7.31 19.09 23.63
C ALA A 7 6.52 18.60 24.86
N ARG A 8 7.23 18.33 25.96
CA ARG A 8 6.63 18.04 27.26
C ARG A 8 6.30 19.37 27.93
N LYS A 9 5.05 19.61 28.31
CA LYS A 9 4.65 20.84 29.03
C LYS A 9 5.25 20.82 30.43
N SER A 10 6.11 21.78 30.75
CA SER A 10 6.59 22.05 32.11
C SER A 10 5.53 22.86 32.86
N GLY A 11 4.71 22.19 33.67
CA GLY A 11 3.86 22.88 34.64
C GLY A 11 4.68 23.24 35.88
N THR A 12 4.83 24.53 36.16
CA THR A 12 5.41 25.04 37.41
C THR A 12 4.31 25.01 38.48
N THR A 13 4.36 24.07 39.42
CA THR A 13 3.59 24.14 40.68
C THR A 13 4.42 24.86 41.74
N PRO A 14 3.86 25.85 42.46
CA PRO A 14 4.58 26.46 43.58
C PRO A 14 4.72 25.45 44.73
N ALA A 15 5.90 25.43 45.35
CA ALA A 15 6.18 24.59 46.51
C ALA A 15 5.33 25.04 47.70
N ARG A 16 4.29 24.27 48.01
CA ARG A 16 3.59 24.37 49.30
C ARG A 16 4.25 23.37 50.24
N ALA A 17 4.96 23.88 51.25
CA ALA A 17 5.47 23.05 52.33
C ALA A 17 4.28 22.37 53.02
N LEU A 18 4.13 21.07 52.80
CA LEU A 18 3.19 20.22 53.52
C LEU A 18 3.97 19.49 54.60
N VAL A 19 3.61 19.74 55.85
CA VAL A 19 3.96 18.93 57.00
C VAL A 19 3.56 17.49 56.68
N LEU A 20 4.52 16.58 56.79
CA LEU A 20 4.34 15.16 56.45
C LEU A 20 3.66 14.46 57.64
N GLU A 21 2.34 14.47 57.67
CA GLU A 21 1.58 13.61 58.58
C GLU A 21 1.74 12.13 58.13
N PRO A 22 1.93 11.16 59.06
CA PRO A 22 2.10 9.77 58.68
C PRO A 22 0.83 9.22 58.02
N ASN A 23 1.03 8.65 56.82
CA ASN A 23 0.02 8.01 56.00
C ASN A 23 -0.52 6.75 56.71
N SER A 24 -1.54 6.90 57.55
CA SER A 24 -2.24 5.75 58.14
C SER A 24 -3.03 5.05 57.03
N ALA A 25 -2.68 3.78 56.78
CA ALA A 25 -3.20 2.94 55.68
C ALA A 25 -4.73 2.82 55.61
N HIS A 26 -5.44 3.28 56.65
CA HIS A 26 -6.89 3.24 56.76
C HIS A 26 -7.60 4.27 55.87
N HIS A 27 -7.04 5.48 55.70
CA HIS A 27 -7.71 6.55 54.92
C HIS A 27 -7.75 6.27 53.41
N GLY A 28 -6.71 5.63 52.86
CA GLY A 28 -6.68 5.25 51.44
C GLY A 28 -7.67 4.13 51.08
N ALA A 29 -7.93 3.22 52.03
CA ALA A 29 -8.82 2.08 51.84
C ALA A 29 -10.30 2.50 51.78
N GLU A 30 -10.74 3.44 52.63
CA GLU A 30 -12.13 3.93 52.63
C GLU A 30 -12.48 4.71 51.36
N CYS A 31 -11.55 5.54 50.87
CA CYS A 31 -11.74 6.33 49.65
C CYS A 31 -11.92 5.42 48.41
N ALA A 32 -11.19 4.31 48.36
CA ALA A 32 -11.31 3.30 47.30
C ALA A 32 -12.65 2.53 47.38
N GLN A 33 -13.12 2.20 48.58
CA GLN A 33 -14.38 1.47 48.76
C GLN A 33 -15.62 2.33 48.44
N ALA A 34 -15.58 3.64 48.74
CA ALA A 34 -16.66 4.58 48.38
C ALA A 34 -16.82 4.75 46.86
N ALA A 35 -15.72 4.68 46.09
CA ALA A 35 -15.74 4.78 44.64
C ALA A 35 -16.38 3.55 43.97
N ILE A 36 -16.12 2.34 44.50
CA ILE A 36 -16.68 1.09 43.97
C ILE A 36 -18.21 1.02 44.17
N LYS A 37 -18.73 1.57 45.28
CA LYS A 37 -20.17 1.58 45.59
C LYS A 37 -21.02 2.43 44.62
N LYS A 38 -20.39 3.33 43.84
CA LYS A 38 -21.05 4.24 42.89
C LYS A 38 -21.13 3.72 41.45
N ILE A 39 -20.56 2.55 41.14
CA ILE A 39 -20.67 1.96 39.80
C ILE A 39 -22.05 1.33 39.65
N VAL A 40 -23.00 2.13 39.15
CA VAL A 40 -24.28 1.60 38.64
C VAL A 40 -23.95 0.68 37.48
N ARG A 41 -24.33 -0.60 37.58
CA ARG A 41 -24.20 -1.56 36.47
C ARG A 41 -25.10 -1.07 35.33
N SER A 42 -24.55 -0.38 34.34
CA SER A 42 -25.30 -0.08 33.11
C SER A 42 -25.45 -1.38 32.32
N THR A 43 -26.67 -1.87 32.18
CA THR A 43 -26.99 -2.95 31.25
C THR A 43 -26.85 -2.40 29.83
N ALA A 44 -25.89 -2.94 29.06
CA ALA A 44 -25.73 -2.57 27.67
C ALA A 44 -26.98 -3.01 26.88
N VAL A 45 -27.75 -2.05 26.36
CA VAL A 45 -28.86 -2.32 25.46
C VAL A 45 -28.29 -2.47 24.04
N MET A 46 -28.20 -3.70 23.54
CA MET A 46 -27.82 -3.96 22.15
C MET A 46 -29.02 -3.65 21.25
N ALA A 47 -28.89 -2.66 20.36
CA ALA A 47 -29.89 -2.38 19.36
C ALA A 47 -30.05 -3.59 18.41
N LYS A 48 -31.27 -4.05 18.20
CA LYS A 48 -31.58 -5.05 17.15
C LYS A 48 -31.33 -4.41 15.79
N ILE A 49 -30.30 -4.88 15.08
CA ILE A 49 -30.08 -4.55 13.68
C ILE A 49 -31.25 -5.15 12.90
N GLY A 50 -32.19 -4.31 12.49
CA GLY A 50 -33.38 -4.74 11.76
C GLY A 50 -33.01 -5.22 10.36
N GLY A 51 -33.36 -6.47 10.06
CA GLY A 51 -34.02 -6.98 8.85
C GLY A 51 -33.50 -6.68 7.43
N LEU A 52 -32.50 -5.82 7.24
CA LEU A 52 -31.84 -5.65 5.96
C LEU A 52 -30.84 -6.79 5.82
N GLY A 53 -31.29 -7.90 5.21
CA GLY A 53 -30.48 -9.09 4.99
C GLY A 53 -29.10 -8.71 4.46
N THR A 54 -28.06 -9.04 5.22
CA THR A 54 -26.67 -8.81 4.79
C THR A 54 -26.38 -9.70 3.60
N THR A 55 -26.45 -9.15 2.39
CA THR A 55 -26.00 -9.86 1.19
C THR A 55 -24.49 -10.10 1.32
N PRO A 56 -24.01 -11.36 1.28
CA PRO A 56 -22.58 -11.63 1.33
C PRO A 56 -21.90 -10.98 0.12
N CYS A 57 -21.05 -9.99 0.35
CA CYS A 57 -20.17 -9.48 -0.70
C CYS A 57 -19.03 -10.48 -0.88
N PRO A 58 -18.91 -11.13 -2.06
CA PRO A 58 -17.83 -12.08 -2.28
C PRO A 58 -16.49 -11.36 -2.14
N LYS A 59 -15.54 -12.04 -1.51
CA LYS A 59 -14.16 -11.55 -1.43
C LYS A 59 -13.66 -11.33 -2.86
N ALA A 60 -13.03 -10.17 -3.09
CA ALA A 60 -12.42 -9.88 -4.38
C ALA A 60 -11.55 -11.07 -4.84
N PRO A 61 -11.59 -11.42 -6.14
CA PRO A 61 -10.85 -12.57 -6.65
C PRO A 61 -9.36 -12.43 -6.32
N LYS A 62 -8.72 -13.56 -6.05
CA LYS A 62 -7.29 -13.59 -5.75
C LYS A 62 -6.51 -13.02 -6.94
N PRO A 63 -5.53 -12.13 -6.71
CA PRO A 63 -4.69 -11.60 -7.79
C PRO A 63 -4.01 -12.73 -8.57
N LEU A 64 -3.95 -12.60 -9.90
CA LEU A 64 -3.28 -13.55 -10.77
C LEU A 64 -1.79 -13.62 -10.43
N ARG A 65 -1.27 -14.85 -10.37
CA ARG A 65 0.15 -15.12 -10.14
C ARG A 65 0.68 -16.05 -11.21
N SER A 66 1.51 -15.53 -12.09
CA SER A 66 2.11 -16.27 -13.21
C SER A 66 3.61 -16.03 -13.24
N ARG A 67 4.37 -17.09 -12.94
CA ARG A 67 5.84 -17.07 -13.08
C ARG A 67 6.24 -16.88 -14.54
N ALA A 68 5.52 -17.52 -15.46
CA ALA A 68 5.79 -17.41 -16.90
C ALA A 68 5.61 -15.97 -17.40
N TYR A 69 4.55 -15.28 -16.96
CA TYR A 69 4.33 -13.87 -17.30
C TYR A 69 5.46 -12.98 -16.77
N ARG A 70 5.80 -13.09 -15.48
CA ARG A 70 6.89 -12.29 -14.89
C ARG A 70 8.24 -12.57 -15.56
N ALA A 71 8.51 -13.80 -15.97
CA ALA A 71 9.73 -14.14 -16.71
C ALA A 71 9.73 -13.50 -18.11
N ALA A 72 8.60 -13.55 -18.83
CA ALA A 72 8.46 -12.89 -20.12
C ALA A 72 8.64 -11.37 -20.00
N VAL A 73 7.99 -10.73 -19.01
CA VAL A 73 8.17 -9.31 -18.70
C VAL A 73 9.64 -9.00 -18.40
N ALA A 74 10.30 -9.74 -17.50
CA ALA A 74 11.70 -9.49 -17.13
C ALA A 74 12.70 -9.66 -18.30
N SER A 75 12.33 -10.40 -19.35
CA SER A 75 13.16 -10.54 -20.55
C SER A 75 13.14 -9.32 -21.48
N LEU A 76 12.20 -8.40 -21.28
CA LEU A 76 12.09 -7.18 -22.07
C LEU A 76 13.12 -6.12 -21.62
N GLU A 77 13.35 -5.14 -22.48
CA GLU A 77 14.08 -3.92 -22.11
C GLU A 77 13.35 -3.15 -21.00
N CYS A 78 14.09 -2.35 -20.24
CA CYS A 78 13.48 -1.46 -19.27
C CYS A 78 12.56 -0.47 -19.99
N TYR A 79 11.32 -0.34 -19.50
CA TYR A 79 10.36 0.61 -20.07
C TYR A 79 10.86 2.06 -20.03
N HIS A 80 11.58 2.44 -18.97
CA HIS A 80 12.07 3.80 -18.76
C HIS A 80 13.29 4.13 -19.64
N CYS A 81 14.35 3.32 -19.57
CA CYS A 81 15.64 3.65 -20.21
C CYS A 81 16.05 2.73 -21.35
N ARG A 82 15.22 1.76 -21.73
CA ARG A 82 15.46 0.82 -22.84
C ARG A 82 16.68 -0.08 -22.69
N LEU A 83 17.27 -0.16 -21.49
CA LEU A 83 18.36 -1.10 -21.21
C LEU A 83 17.86 -2.55 -21.32
N HIS A 84 18.53 -3.35 -22.15
CA HIS A 84 18.26 -4.78 -22.34
C HIS A 84 19.01 -5.66 -21.33
N GLY A 85 18.47 -6.85 -21.04
CA GLY A 85 19.16 -7.90 -20.30
C GLY A 85 19.22 -7.74 -18.77
N HIS A 86 18.82 -6.58 -18.24
CA HIS A 86 18.90 -6.27 -16.81
C HIS A 86 17.54 -5.95 -16.16
N SER A 87 16.43 -6.24 -16.84
CA SER A 87 15.09 -5.94 -16.33
C SER A 87 14.56 -6.95 -15.33
N GLN A 88 13.73 -6.48 -14.41
CA GLN A 88 12.87 -7.28 -13.55
C GLN A 88 11.41 -6.85 -13.74
N ALA A 89 10.48 -7.74 -13.37
CA ALA A 89 9.06 -7.44 -13.39
C ALA A 89 8.69 -6.59 -12.17
N ALA A 90 8.48 -5.29 -12.40
CA ALA A 90 7.96 -4.34 -11.42
C ALA A 90 6.44 -4.44 -11.34
N HIS A 91 5.89 -4.28 -10.14
CA HIS A 91 4.44 -4.18 -9.94
C HIS A 91 4.02 -2.71 -9.81
N PRO A 92 2.79 -2.34 -10.23
CA PRO A 92 2.30 -0.99 -10.05
C PRO A 92 2.24 -0.60 -8.56
N ASN A 93 2.52 0.67 -8.29
CA ASN A 93 2.40 1.30 -7.00
C ASN A 93 0.98 1.86 -6.76
N THR A 94 0.23 2.17 -7.81
CA THR A 94 -1.16 2.64 -7.68
C THR A 94 -2.09 1.52 -7.24
N GLY A 95 -3.03 1.82 -6.34
CA GLY A 95 -4.03 0.86 -5.88
C GLY A 95 -3.51 -0.26 -4.96
N LYS A 96 -2.19 -0.31 -4.68
CA LYS A 96 -1.63 -1.24 -3.68
C LYS A 96 -1.76 -0.64 -2.28
N THR A 97 -2.36 -1.38 -1.37
CA THR A 97 -2.37 -1.06 0.07
C THR A 97 -1.38 -1.95 0.81
N LYS A 98 -1.01 -1.54 2.03
CA LYS A 98 -0.06 -2.31 2.85
C LYS A 98 -0.59 -3.73 3.09
N GLY A 99 0.19 -4.73 2.66
CA GLY A 99 -0.16 -6.15 2.81
C GLY A 99 -0.94 -6.75 1.63
N VAL A 100 -1.35 -5.95 0.64
CA VAL A 100 -1.99 -6.45 -0.58
C VAL A 100 -0.93 -6.61 -1.67
N LYS A 101 -0.86 -7.82 -2.24
CA LYS A 101 0.01 -8.11 -3.38
C LYS A 101 -0.68 -7.67 -4.67
N ALA A 102 0.02 -6.88 -5.48
CA ALA A 102 -0.45 -6.51 -6.80
C ALA A 102 -0.55 -7.73 -7.73
N CYS A 103 -1.39 -7.63 -8.75
CA CYS A 103 -1.62 -8.66 -9.75
C CYS A 103 -0.44 -8.75 -10.73
N ASP A 104 0.01 -9.96 -11.08
CA ASP A 104 1.11 -10.13 -12.03
C ASP A 104 0.79 -9.61 -13.42
N SER A 105 -0.48 -9.66 -13.84
CA SER A 105 -0.89 -9.17 -15.16
C SER A 105 -0.56 -7.70 -15.37
N LEU A 106 -0.42 -6.92 -14.30
CA LEU A 106 -0.13 -5.49 -14.34
C LEU A 106 1.37 -5.17 -14.30
N CYS A 107 2.23 -6.19 -14.22
CA CYS A 107 3.68 -5.95 -14.21
C CYS A 107 4.19 -5.36 -15.51
N PHE A 108 5.29 -4.61 -15.40
CA PHE A 108 6.06 -4.06 -16.51
C PHE A 108 7.57 -4.13 -16.21
N PRO A 109 8.46 -4.09 -17.22
CA PRO A 109 9.89 -4.29 -17.01
C PRO A 109 10.60 -3.01 -16.57
N MET A 110 11.38 -3.12 -15.51
CA MET A 110 12.25 -2.04 -15.03
C MET A 110 13.66 -2.59 -14.78
N CYS A 111 14.69 -1.84 -15.16
CA CYS A 111 16.07 -2.29 -14.95
C CYS A 111 16.39 -2.39 -13.46
N CYS A 112 17.22 -3.37 -13.10
CA CYS A 112 17.79 -3.60 -11.79
C CYS A 112 19.32 -3.67 -11.90
N VAL A 113 19.96 -2.52 -12.11
CA VAL A 113 21.43 -2.37 -12.20
C VAL A 113 21.95 -1.69 -10.94
N SER A 114 22.85 -2.36 -10.22
CA SER A 114 23.35 -1.95 -8.90
C SER A 114 23.61 -0.44 -8.77
N GLY A 115 22.86 0.22 -7.88
CA GLY A 115 23.10 1.59 -7.41
C GLY A 115 22.28 2.70 -8.11
N ASN A 116 21.89 2.52 -9.37
CA ASN A 116 21.09 3.51 -10.11
C ASN A 116 20.03 2.81 -10.98
N ASP A 117 19.23 1.95 -10.35
CA ASP A 117 18.20 1.20 -11.03
C ASP A 117 16.82 1.86 -10.97
N HIS A 118 16.17 1.91 -12.12
CA HIS A 118 14.84 2.48 -12.22
C HIS A 118 13.79 1.66 -11.46
N HIS A 119 14.03 0.36 -11.23
CA HIS A 119 13.11 -0.47 -10.46
C HIS A 119 12.99 0.01 -9.01
N ARG A 120 14.11 0.20 -8.31
CA ARG A 120 14.16 0.77 -6.96
C ARG A 120 13.61 2.19 -6.92
N GLN A 121 14.04 3.05 -7.85
CA GLN A 121 13.59 4.45 -7.90
C GLN A 121 12.08 4.55 -8.12
N PHE A 122 11.52 3.70 -8.97
CA PHE A 122 10.08 3.59 -9.18
C PHE A 122 9.36 3.18 -7.89
N ASP A 123 9.83 2.12 -7.21
CA ASP A 123 9.22 1.63 -5.97
C ASP A 123 9.24 2.67 -4.84
N GLN A 124 10.23 3.56 -4.82
CA GLN A 124 10.36 4.64 -3.85
C GLN A 124 9.67 5.94 -4.26
N TYR A 125 9.00 5.99 -5.43
CA TYR A 125 8.43 7.22 -6.01
C TYR A 125 9.48 8.31 -6.25
N GLU A 126 10.74 7.93 -6.51
CA GLU A 126 11.83 8.84 -6.88
C GLU A 126 11.82 9.11 -8.40
N LEU A 127 11.33 8.15 -9.20
CA LEU A 127 11.38 8.22 -10.67
C LEU A 127 10.26 9.08 -11.28
N VAL A 128 9.07 9.02 -10.70
CA VAL A 128 7.86 9.65 -11.23
C VAL A 128 7.09 10.28 -10.06
N PRO A 129 6.64 11.54 -10.18
CA PRO A 129 5.81 12.17 -9.15
C PRO A 129 4.53 11.36 -8.89
N ARG A 130 4.07 11.32 -7.63
CA ARG A 130 2.87 10.55 -7.23
C ARG A 130 1.61 10.88 -8.05
N ALA A 131 1.46 12.14 -8.48
CA ALA A 131 0.34 12.59 -9.29
C ALA A 131 0.30 11.92 -10.68
N ASP A 132 1.47 11.58 -11.23
CA ASP A 132 1.61 11.07 -12.60
C ASP A 132 1.78 9.53 -12.64
N MET A 133 1.92 8.89 -11.47
CA MET A 133 2.19 7.46 -11.33
C MET A 133 1.17 6.59 -12.05
N GLN A 134 -0.12 6.92 -11.93
CA GLN A 134 -1.17 6.13 -12.55
C GLN A 134 -1.05 6.15 -14.09
N ALA A 135 -0.82 7.32 -14.67
CA ALA A 135 -0.63 7.45 -16.11
C ALA A 135 0.65 6.75 -16.58
N TYR A 136 1.74 6.86 -15.81
CA TYR A 136 3.00 6.17 -16.10
C TYR A 136 2.84 4.65 -16.07
N GLU A 137 2.20 4.11 -15.04
CA GLU A 137 1.95 2.68 -14.87
C GLU A 137 1.04 2.13 -15.98
N GLU A 138 0.00 2.87 -16.36
CA GLU A 138 -0.87 2.50 -17.47
C GLU A 138 -0.08 2.43 -18.79
N ALA A 139 0.73 3.45 -19.09
CA ALA A 139 1.53 3.48 -20.30
C ALA A 139 2.58 2.34 -20.31
N ALA A 140 3.24 2.08 -19.18
CA ALA A 140 4.20 0.98 -19.02
C ALA A 140 3.54 -0.38 -19.21
N HIS A 141 2.35 -0.58 -18.62
CA HIS A 141 1.58 -1.80 -18.78
C HIS A 141 1.14 -2.02 -20.23
N ARG A 142 0.59 -0.99 -20.89
CA ARG A 142 0.16 -1.04 -22.29
C ARG A 142 1.28 -1.41 -23.23
N TRP A 143 2.42 -0.74 -23.10
CA TRP A 143 3.61 -1.06 -23.89
C TRP A 143 4.07 -2.50 -23.64
N THR A 144 4.05 -2.97 -22.39
CA THR A 144 4.45 -4.34 -22.03
C THR A 144 3.54 -5.38 -22.71
N VAL A 145 2.22 -5.19 -22.62
CA VAL A 145 1.25 -6.11 -23.24
C VAL A 145 1.42 -6.13 -24.76
N ALA A 146 1.48 -4.95 -25.39
CA ALA A 146 1.68 -4.84 -26.83
C ALA A 146 2.98 -5.52 -27.29
N THR A 147 4.07 -5.31 -26.54
CA THR A 147 5.38 -5.90 -26.85
C THR A 147 5.38 -7.42 -26.72
N LEU A 148 4.77 -7.96 -25.66
CA LEU A 148 4.69 -9.42 -25.47
C LEU A 148 3.84 -10.09 -26.55
N LEU A 149 2.73 -9.47 -26.95
CA LEU A 149 1.87 -9.98 -28.01
C LEU A 149 2.57 -9.93 -29.37
N ALA A 150 3.19 -8.79 -29.71
CA ALA A 150 3.93 -8.63 -30.96
C ALA A 150 5.09 -9.63 -31.09
N ARG A 151 5.72 -10.02 -29.97
CA ARG A 151 6.81 -11.01 -29.94
C ARG A 151 6.31 -12.46 -29.83
N GLY A 152 5.00 -12.70 -29.76
CA GLY A 152 4.45 -14.04 -29.54
C GLY A 152 4.86 -14.67 -28.19
N MET A 153 5.22 -13.84 -27.21
CA MET A 153 5.74 -14.25 -25.90
C MET A 153 4.65 -14.32 -24.82
N TRP A 154 3.38 -14.17 -25.21
CA TRP A 154 2.26 -14.20 -24.26
C TRP A 154 2.12 -15.60 -23.62
N PRO A 155 2.04 -15.72 -22.28
CA PRO A 155 1.94 -17.02 -21.62
C PRO A 155 0.66 -17.79 -21.98
N LYS A 156 0.80 -19.10 -22.16
CA LYS A 156 -0.35 -20.00 -22.37
C LYS A 156 -1.29 -19.97 -21.16
N GLY A 157 -2.60 -19.99 -21.42
CA GLY A 157 -3.64 -20.03 -20.37
C GLY A 157 -3.87 -18.71 -19.64
N MET A 158 -3.30 -17.61 -20.12
CA MET A 158 -3.60 -16.27 -19.64
C MET A 158 -4.48 -15.55 -20.65
N GLU A 159 -5.59 -14.98 -20.18
CA GLU A 159 -6.45 -14.12 -21.00
C GLU A 159 -5.67 -12.88 -21.46
N VAL A 160 -5.74 -12.60 -22.76
CA VAL A 160 -5.14 -11.41 -23.34
C VAL A 160 -6.03 -10.22 -22.99
N PRO A 161 -5.50 -9.14 -22.37
CA PRO A 161 -6.27 -7.94 -22.11
C PRO A 161 -6.82 -7.36 -23.41
N ALA A 162 -8.07 -6.91 -23.39
CA ALA A 162 -8.71 -6.19 -24.48
C ALA A 162 -7.90 -4.91 -24.83
N LEU A 163 -7.09 -4.98 -25.90
CA LEU A 163 -6.23 -3.88 -26.35
C LEU A 163 -6.99 -2.75 -27.07
N ASP A 164 -8.24 -2.99 -27.42
CA ASP A 164 -9.19 -2.07 -28.07
C ASP A 164 -9.51 -0.84 -27.20
N ARG A 165 -9.35 -0.93 -25.87
CA ARG A 165 -9.36 0.24 -24.96
C ARG A 165 -8.00 0.90 -24.75
N LEU A 166 -6.93 0.34 -25.35
CA LEU A 166 -5.52 0.71 -25.14
C LEU A 166 -4.82 1.19 -26.42
N ASN A 167 -5.55 1.39 -27.52
CA ASN A 167 -5.01 1.83 -28.82
C ASN A 167 -5.36 3.27 -29.21
N SER A 168 -6.22 3.97 -28.47
CA SER A 168 -6.64 5.34 -28.77
C SER A 168 -5.67 6.43 -28.28
N SER A 169 -4.52 6.06 -27.69
CA SER A 169 -3.54 7.03 -27.17
C SER A 169 -2.09 6.55 -27.15
N LEU A 170 -1.70 5.63 -28.05
CA LEU A 170 -0.28 5.39 -28.27
C LEU A 170 0.31 6.65 -28.95
N PRO A 171 1.26 7.38 -28.36
CA PRO A 171 2.04 8.33 -29.15
C PRO A 171 2.75 7.51 -30.22
N SER A 172 2.59 7.93 -31.48
CA SER A 172 3.41 7.48 -32.59
C SER A 172 4.86 7.83 -32.26
N MET A 173 5.56 6.94 -31.55
CA MET A 173 7.01 6.99 -31.45
C MET A 173 7.55 6.41 -32.75
N ALA A 174 7.59 7.29 -33.75
CA ALA A 174 8.42 7.11 -34.93
C ALA A 174 9.85 6.81 -34.47
N CYS A 175 10.42 5.76 -35.05
CA CYS A 175 11.84 5.45 -35.00
C CYS A 175 12.66 6.72 -35.32
N MET A 176 13.59 7.05 -34.42
CA MET A 176 14.79 7.84 -34.72
C MET A 176 15.98 7.11 -34.15
#